data_AF-F9UI60-F1
#
_entry.id   AF-F9UI60-F1
#
_cell.length_a   1.000
_cell.length_b   1.000
_cell.length_c   1.000
_cell.angle_alpha   90.00
_cell.angle_beta   90.00
_cell.angle_gamma   90.00
#
_symmetry.space_group_name_H-M   'P 1'
#
loop_
_entity.id
_entity.type
_entity.pdbx_description
1 polymer ?
#
loop_
_entity_poly.entity_id
_entity_poly.type
_entity_poly.pdbx_seq_one_letter_code
_entity_poly.pdbx_strand_id
1 'polypeptide(L)'
;MASHRDDAARLLRRSSADFLALVNMRNPRKFDDNIFGFHAQQAVEKALKAWLAILGASYPFRHDLAELLAALESHGQKVDDLWCLVDLTSFAVQLRYDEVDAGYPLDREALIKAVGLLIDRVQATPLT
;
A
#
# COMPACT_ATOMS: atom_id res chain seq x y z
N MET A 1 -3.72 -24.79 -8.04
CA MET A 1 -2.95 -23.53 -7.91
C MET A 1 -3.96 -22.42 -7.73
N ALA A 2 -3.83 -21.60 -6.69
CA ALA A 2 -4.80 -20.51 -6.46
C ALA A 2 -4.84 -19.63 -7.72
N SER A 3 -6.05 -19.36 -8.24
CA SER A 3 -6.20 -18.49 -9.41
C SER A 3 -5.70 -17.09 -9.04
N HIS A 4 -5.19 -16.31 -10.01
CA HIS A 4 -4.84 -14.90 -9.80
C HIS A 4 -5.97 -14.10 -9.10
N ARG A 5 -7.23 -14.52 -9.33
CA ARG A 5 -8.43 -14.01 -8.66
C ARG A 5 -8.46 -14.29 -7.16
N ASP A 6 -8.13 -15.50 -6.73
CA ASP A 6 -8.08 -15.87 -5.31
C ASP A 6 -6.97 -15.12 -4.59
N ASP A 7 -5.85 -14.89 -5.30
CA ASP A 7 -4.73 -14.12 -4.80
C ASP A 7 -5.09 -12.64 -4.64
N ALA A 8 -5.71 -12.02 -5.66
CA ALA A 8 -6.21 -10.64 -5.61
C ALA A 8 -7.16 -10.41 -4.44
N ALA A 9 -8.16 -11.29 -4.26
CA ALA A 9 -9.12 -11.18 -3.17
C ALA A 9 -8.46 -11.34 -1.79
N ARG A 10 -7.47 -12.23 -1.67
CA ARG A 10 -6.69 -12.42 -0.44
C ARG A 10 -5.84 -11.18 -0.11
N LEU A 11 -5.19 -10.60 -1.12
CA LEU A 11 -4.37 -9.40 -0.98
C LEU A 11 -5.24 -8.20 -0.57
N LEU A 12 -6.38 -7.98 -1.22
CA LEU A 12 -7.33 -6.92 -0.84
C LEU A 12 -7.82 -7.07 0.59
N ARG A 13 -8.19 -8.28 1.05
CA ARG A 13 -8.58 -8.48 2.45
C ARG A 13 -7.49 -8.10 3.44
N ARG A 14 -6.24 -8.44 3.14
CA ARG A 14 -5.09 -8.08 3.98
C ARG A 14 -4.81 -6.57 3.93
N SER A 15 -4.88 -5.96 2.75
CA SER A 15 -4.80 -4.51 2.57
C SER A 15 -5.84 -3.77 3.41
N SER A 16 -7.10 -4.24 3.43
CA SER A 16 -8.16 -3.65 4.24
C SER A 16 -7.91 -3.81 5.74
N ALA A 17 -7.30 -4.91 6.18
CA ALA A 17 -6.93 -5.09 7.58
C ALA A 17 -5.82 -4.11 8.01
N ASP A 18 -4.79 -3.92 7.18
CA ASP A 18 -3.75 -2.91 7.40
C ASP A 18 -4.34 -1.49 7.41
N PHE A 19 -5.26 -1.19 6.49
CA PHE A 19 -5.96 0.08 6.46
C PHE A 19 -6.81 0.34 7.71
N LEU A 20 -7.51 -0.68 8.23
CA LEU A 20 -8.23 -0.55 9.49
C LEU A 20 -7.27 -0.26 10.66
N ALA A 21 -6.08 -0.85 10.66
CA ALA A 21 -5.05 -0.53 11.65
C ALA A 21 -4.63 0.95 11.55
N LEU A 22 -4.37 1.46 10.34
CA LEU A 22 -4.04 2.89 10.12
C LEU A 22 -5.09 3.83 10.68
N VAL A 23 -6.37 3.58 10.38
CA VAL A 23 -7.48 4.42 10.86
C VAL A 23 -7.52 4.45 12.39
N ASN A 24 -7.31 3.31 13.05
CA ASN A 24 -7.25 3.23 14.50
C ASN A 24 -5.98 3.87 15.09
N MET A 25 -4.91 3.94 14.31
CA MET A 25 -3.64 4.58 14.69
C MET A 25 -3.56 6.06 14.33
N ARG A 26 -4.65 6.73 13.94
CA ARG A 26 -4.62 8.14 13.48
C ARG A 26 -4.03 9.15 14.48
N ASN A 27 -3.99 8.84 15.77
CA ASN A 27 -3.48 9.75 16.79
C ASN A 27 -1.95 9.59 16.98
N PRO A 28 -1.12 10.57 16.55
CA PRO A 28 0.34 10.49 16.64
C PRO A 28 0.87 10.50 18.08
N ARG A 29 0.09 10.94 19.07
CA ARG A 29 0.47 10.86 20.49
C ARG A 29 0.29 9.47 21.10
N LYS A 30 -0.38 8.55 20.38
CA LYS A 30 -0.71 7.20 20.88
C LYS A 30 0.05 6.08 20.17
N PHE A 31 0.55 6.33 18.96
CA PHE A 31 1.19 5.33 18.13
C PHE A 31 2.43 5.92 17.47
N ASP A 32 3.48 5.13 17.38
CA ASP A 32 4.75 5.49 16.73
C ASP A 32 4.59 5.65 15.21
N ASP A 33 5.33 6.60 14.62
CA ASP A 33 5.27 6.86 13.17
C ASP A 33 5.84 5.70 12.34
N ASN A 34 6.79 4.91 12.86
CA ASN A 34 7.28 3.73 12.14
C ASN A 34 6.22 2.63 12.08
N ILE A 35 5.46 2.44 13.16
CA ILE A 35 4.36 1.47 13.21
C ILE A 35 3.23 1.92 12.28
N PHE A 36 2.87 3.21 12.32
CA PHE A 36 1.88 3.77 11.40
C PHE A 36 2.35 3.63 9.94
N GLY A 37 3.55 4.09 9.63
CA GLY A 37 4.14 4.03 8.30
C GLY A 37 4.25 2.61 7.77
N PHE A 38 4.58 1.64 8.61
CA PHE A 38 4.63 0.22 8.24
C PHE A 38 3.27 -0.28 7.76
N HIS A 39 2.20 -0.03 8.51
CA HIS A 39 0.86 -0.42 8.07
C HIS A 39 0.40 0.36 6.84
N ALA A 40 0.84 1.61 6.65
CA ALA A 40 0.56 2.39 5.44
C ALA A 40 1.22 1.75 4.22
N GLN A 41 2.52 1.48 4.31
CA GLN A 41 3.26 0.78 3.27
C GLN A 41 2.61 -0.58 2.94
N GLN A 42 2.27 -1.35 3.97
CA GLN A 42 1.68 -2.67 3.85
C GLN A 42 0.28 -2.68 3.24
N ALA A 43 -0.54 -1.67 3.54
CA ALA A 43 -1.83 -1.49 2.88
C ALA A 43 -1.64 -1.15 1.39
N VAL A 44 -0.81 -0.15 1.08
CA VAL A 44 -0.54 0.28 -0.30
C VAL A 44 0.01 -0.87 -1.14
N GLU A 45 1.07 -1.54 -0.67
CA GLU A 45 1.71 -2.63 -1.39
C GLU A 45 0.71 -3.74 -1.74
N LYS A 46 -0.11 -4.17 -0.77
CA LYS A 46 -1.08 -5.24 -1.00
C LYS A 46 -2.19 -4.81 -1.94
N ALA A 47 -2.64 -3.56 -1.87
CA ALA A 47 -3.61 -3.03 -2.82
C ALA A 47 -3.04 -3.01 -4.26
N LEU A 48 -1.80 -2.53 -4.45
CA LEU A 48 -1.15 -2.51 -5.77
C LEU A 48 -0.91 -3.93 -6.32
N LYS A 49 -0.44 -4.85 -5.48
CA LYS A 49 -0.28 -6.27 -5.86
C LYS A 49 -1.61 -6.93 -6.20
N ALA A 50 -2.68 -6.59 -5.47
CA ALA A 50 -4.01 -7.07 -5.80
C ALA A 50 -4.46 -6.53 -7.17
N TRP A 51 -4.19 -5.26 -7.47
CA TRP A 51 -4.51 -4.67 -8.77
C TRP A 51 -3.76 -5.36 -9.90
N LEU A 52 -2.46 -5.60 -9.76
CA LEU A 52 -1.69 -6.38 -10.73
C LEU A 52 -2.26 -7.81 -10.90
N ALA A 53 -2.64 -8.47 -9.80
CA ALA A 53 -3.25 -9.79 -9.85
C ALA A 53 -4.62 -9.79 -10.56
N ILE A 54 -5.44 -8.75 -10.40
CA ILE A 54 -6.70 -8.56 -11.16
C ILE A 54 -6.42 -8.49 -12.67
N LEU A 55 -5.34 -7.83 -13.06
CA LEU A 55 -4.89 -7.71 -14.45
C LEU A 55 -4.22 -8.99 -15.00
N GLY A 56 -4.10 -10.05 -14.19
CA GLY A 56 -3.36 -11.26 -14.54
C GLY A 56 -1.84 -11.06 -14.62
N ALA A 57 -1.33 -9.95 -14.10
CA ALA A 57 0.09 -9.61 -14.10
C ALA A 57 0.83 -10.26 -12.94
N SER A 58 2.09 -10.62 -13.16
CA SER A 58 3.01 -10.96 -12.08
C SER A 58 3.56 -9.69 -11.43
N TYR A 59 3.88 -9.77 -10.14
CA TYR A 59 4.47 -8.67 -9.39
C TYR A 59 5.76 -9.11 -8.68
N PRO A 60 6.73 -8.20 -8.48
CA PRO A 60 7.98 -8.52 -7.79
C PRO A 60 7.73 -8.85 -6.31
N PHE A 61 8.61 -9.68 -5.74
CA PHE A 61 8.59 -10.03 -4.31
C PHE A 61 9.28 -9.00 -3.41
N ARG A 62 9.78 -7.89 -3.97
CA ARG A 62 10.37 -6.78 -3.21
C ARG A 62 9.28 -5.83 -2.72
N HIS A 63 9.57 -5.13 -1.62
CA HIS A 63 8.66 -4.15 -0.99
C HIS A 63 8.82 -2.74 -1.56
N ASP A 64 9.07 -2.66 -2.87
CA ASP A 64 9.31 -1.40 -3.58
C ASP A 64 8.03 -0.96 -4.27
N LEU A 65 7.47 0.18 -3.83
CA LEU A 65 6.23 0.70 -4.37
C LEU A 65 6.42 1.29 -5.77
N ALA A 66 7.60 1.85 -6.08
CA ALA A 66 7.90 2.38 -7.40
C ALA A 66 7.89 1.27 -8.46
N GLU A 67 8.45 0.10 -8.14
CA GLU A 67 8.41 -1.06 -9.05
C GLU A 67 6.96 -1.52 -9.34
N LEU A 68 6.07 -1.49 -8.33
CA LEU A 68 4.66 -1.86 -8.49
C LEU A 68 3.88 -0.83 -9.32
N LEU A 69 4.12 0.46 -9.10
CA LEU A 69 3.48 1.53 -9.88
C LEU A 69 3.94 1.49 -11.34
N ALA A 70 5.23 1.35 -11.60
CA ALA A 70 5.76 1.19 -12.96
C ALA A 70 5.19 -0.04 -13.68
N ALA A 71 4.96 -1.15 -12.95
CA ALA A 71 4.29 -2.32 -13.50
C ALA A 71 2.82 -2.06 -13.85
N LEU A 72 2.10 -1.25 -13.06
CA LEU A 72 0.73 -0.85 -13.38
C LEU A 72 0.66 0.08 -14.60
N GLU A 73 1.59 1.03 -14.71
CA GLU A 73 1.73 1.90 -15.89
C GLU A 73 1.99 1.09 -17.17
N SER A 74 2.84 0.06 -17.10
CA SER A 74 3.10 -0.81 -18.25
C SER A 74 1.89 -1.64 -18.67
N HIS A 75 0.92 -1.84 -17.77
CA HIS A 75 -0.39 -2.42 -18.05
C HIS A 75 -1.47 -1.36 -18.36
N GLY A 76 -1.07 -0.13 -18.68
CA GLY A 76 -1.95 0.95 -19.13
C GLY A 76 -2.81 1.57 -18.03
N GLN A 77 -2.52 1.30 -16.76
CA GLN A 77 -3.24 1.92 -15.64
C GLN A 77 -2.73 3.35 -15.40
N LYS A 78 -3.64 4.25 -15.03
CA LYS A 78 -3.30 5.62 -14.62
C LYS A 78 -3.02 5.65 -13.12
N VAL A 79 -1.76 5.90 -12.77
CA VAL A 79 -1.28 5.88 -11.38
C VAL A 79 -0.41 7.10 -11.03
N ASP A 80 -0.44 8.15 -11.86
CA ASP A 80 0.30 9.40 -11.65
C ASP A 80 0.05 10.00 -10.24
N ASP A 81 -1.19 9.84 -9.76
CA ASP A 81 -1.65 10.32 -8.45
C ASP A 81 -1.14 9.48 -7.26
N LEU A 82 -0.56 8.31 -7.50
CA LEU A 82 -0.10 7.38 -6.48
C LEU A 82 1.41 7.44 -6.21
N TRP A 83 2.18 8.15 -7.05
CA TRP A 83 3.64 8.27 -6.89
C TRP A 83 4.05 8.98 -5.60
N CYS A 84 3.18 9.81 -5.02
CA CYS A 84 3.41 10.42 -3.70
C CYS A 84 3.47 9.39 -2.55
N LEU A 85 3.04 8.14 -2.78
CA LEU A 85 3.09 7.06 -1.78
C LEU A 85 4.43 6.32 -1.78
N VAL A 86 5.32 6.55 -2.76
CA VAL A 86 6.59 5.80 -2.87
C VAL A 86 7.50 6.00 -1.67
N ASP A 87 7.45 7.16 -1.01
CA ASP A 87 8.21 7.41 0.22
C ASP A 87 7.86 6.40 1.32
N LEU A 88 6.68 5.77 1.28
CA LEU A 88 6.30 4.71 2.21
C LEU A 88 7.20 3.47 2.11
N THR A 89 7.92 3.25 1.01
CA THR A 89 8.88 2.15 0.88
C THR A 89 9.94 2.17 1.98
N SER A 90 10.25 3.35 2.55
CA SER A 90 11.15 3.42 3.71
C SER A 90 10.61 2.67 4.94
N PHE A 91 9.29 2.53 5.06
CA PHE A 91 8.61 1.86 6.17
C PHE A 91 8.33 0.38 5.91
N ALA A 92 8.81 -0.21 4.81
CA ALA A 92 8.54 -1.61 4.46
C ALA A 92 9.08 -2.62 5.48
N VAL A 93 10.03 -2.23 6.33
CA VAL A 93 10.64 -3.09 7.34
C VAL A 93 10.34 -2.54 8.73
N GLN A 94 9.77 -3.38 9.59
CA GLN A 94 9.26 -3.01 10.92
C GLN A 94 10.38 -2.63 11.92
N LEU A 95 11.62 -3.05 11.67
CA LEU A 95 12.79 -2.81 12.53
C LEU A 95 13.89 -2.14 11.71
N ARG A 96 13.95 -0.81 11.78
CA ARG A 96 15.20 -0.10 11.51
C ARG A 96 15.94 -0.01 12.84
N TYR A 97 17.16 -0.55 12.89
CA TYR A 97 18.05 -0.41 14.04
C TYR A 97 18.50 1.05 14.26
N ASP A 98 18.43 1.85 13.19
CA ASP A 98 18.77 3.25 13.21
C ASP A 98 17.47 4.04 13.34
N GLU A 99 17.39 4.87 14.38
CA GLU A 99 16.36 5.89 14.58
C GLU A 99 16.40 6.84 13.38
N VAL A 100 15.73 6.47 12.28
CA VAL A 100 15.51 7.39 11.17
C VAL A 100 14.54 8.41 11.71
N ASP A 101 15.10 9.53 12.17
CA ASP A 101 14.40 10.78 12.40
C ASP A 101 13.73 11.12 11.05
N ALA A 102 12.48 10.69 10.91
CA ALA A 102 11.62 11.14 9.84
C ALA A 102 11.47 12.64 10.10
N GLY A 103 12.34 13.45 9.51
CA GLY A 103 12.54 14.86 9.86
C GLY A 103 11.30 15.75 9.76
N TYR A 104 10.14 15.18 9.44
CA TYR A 104 8.80 15.74 9.57
C TYR A 104 7.79 14.67 10.01
N PRO A 105 6.83 15.01 10.89
CA PRO A 105 5.76 14.10 11.27
C PRO A 105 4.90 13.72 10.07
N LEU A 106 4.52 12.45 9.98
CA LEU A 106 3.64 11.96 8.91
C LEU A 106 2.28 12.66 8.94
N ASP A 107 1.80 13.12 7.79
CA ASP A 107 0.41 13.55 7.65
C ASP A 107 -0.49 12.30 7.59
N ARG A 108 -0.88 11.83 8.78
CA ARG A 108 -1.67 10.61 8.94
C ARG A 108 -3.04 10.71 8.28
N GLU A 109 -3.66 11.89 8.27
CA GLU A 109 -5.00 12.07 7.68
C GLU A 109 -4.92 12.05 6.15
N ALA A 110 -3.92 12.71 5.57
CA ALA A 110 -3.68 12.63 4.13
C ALA A 110 -3.36 11.20 3.69
N LEU A 111 -2.52 10.48 4.44
CA LEU A 111 -2.18 9.08 4.14
C LEU A 111 -3.41 8.16 4.26
N ILE A 112 -4.19 8.26 5.34
CA ILE A 112 -5.44 7.49 5.48
C ILE A 112 -6.36 7.73 4.28
N LYS A 113 -6.54 9.00 3.87
CA LYS A 113 -7.36 9.32 2.70
C LYS A 113 -6.81 8.71 1.41
N ALA A 114 -5.52 8.86 1.15
CA ALA A 114 -4.89 8.34 -0.07
C ALA A 114 -4.97 6.81 -0.15
N VAL A 115 -4.70 6.11 0.95
CA VAL A 115 -4.79 4.64 1.02
C VAL A 115 -6.23 4.17 0.84
N GLY A 116 -7.21 4.85 1.44
CA GLY A 116 -8.63 4.55 1.24
C GLY A 116 -9.05 4.67 -0.23
N LEU A 117 -8.69 5.77 -0.88
CA LEU A 117 -8.97 6.00 -2.30
C LEU A 117 -8.34 4.94 -3.21
N LEU A 118 -7.12 4.49 -2.89
CA LEU A 118 -6.47 3.40 -3.60
C LEU A 118 -7.26 2.09 -3.45
N ILE A 119 -7.63 1.71 -2.23
CA ILE A 119 -8.39 0.48 -1.98
C ILE A 119 -9.74 0.52 -2.71
N ASP A 120 -10.45 1.64 -2.67
CA ASP A 120 -11.71 1.83 -3.38
C ASP A 120 -11.53 1.69 -4.91
N ARG A 121 -10.47 2.29 -5.47
CA ARG A 121 -10.13 2.17 -6.90
C ARG A 121 -9.88 0.72 -7.30
N VAL A 122 -9.11 -0.04 -6.50
CA VAL A 122 -8.82 -1.45 -6.80
C VAL A 122 -10.07 -2.32 -6.67
N GLN A 123 -10.93 -2.07 -5.67
CA GLN A 123 -12.20 -2.79 -5.51
C GLN A 123 -13.20 -2.53 -6.65
N ALA A 124 -13.19 -1.31 -7.22
CA ALA A 124 -14.02 -0.95 -8.36
C ALA A 124 -13.48 -1.48 -9.70
N THR A 125 -12.24 -2.00 -9.74
CA THR A 125 -11.65 -2.55 -10.96
C THR A 125 -12.30 -3.89 -11.31
N PRO A 126 -12.91 -4.04 -12.50
CA PRO A 126 -13.56 -5.29 -12.87
C PRO A 126 -12.57 -6.45 -12.93
N LEU A 127 -12.98 -7.61 -12.44
CA LEU A 127 -12.27 -8.86 -12.67
C LEU A 127 -12.51 -9.29 -14.12
N THR A 128 -11.48 -9.14 -14.98
CA THR A 128 -11.48 -9.67 -16.35
C THR A 128 -11.42 -11.20 -16.38
#